data_AF-A0A416ZJX1-F1
#
_entry.id   AF-A0A416ZJX1-F1
#
_cell.length_a   1.000
_cell.length_b   1.000
_cell.length_c   1.000
_cell.angle_alpha   90.00
_cell.angle_beta   90.00
_cell.angle_gamma   90.00
#
_symmetry.space_group_name_H-M   'P 1'
#
loop_
_entity.id
_entity.type
_entity.pdbx_description
1 polymer ?
#
loop_
_entity_poly.entity_id
_entity_poly.type
_entity_poly.pdbx_seq_one_letter_code
_entity_poly.pdbx_strand_id
1 'polypeptide(L)'
;MYVEPFGKPRLMVSRTDDDRILVKNYGVCESLEIRDFLYAGNREVIIEVANDGEGSFLCEIEAEPCKWLKLEMSSREVKDQEILKLICCLGSSGELSGGKSG
;
A
#
# COMPACT_ATOMS: atom_id res chain seq x y z
N MET A 1 -25.76 -6.35 -3.90
CA MET A 1 -25.66 -5.02 -4.54
C MET A 1 -24.75 -5.21 -5.74
N TYR A 2 -25.23 -4.92 -6.94
CA TYR A 2 -24.42 -4.99 -8.17
C TYR A 2 -23.97 -3.58 -8.48
N VAL A 3 -22.67 -3.37 -8.62
CA VAL A 3 -22.09 -2.07 -8.99
C VAL A 3 -21.68 -2.20 -10.45
N GLU A 4 -22.19 -1.31 -11.30
CA GLU A 4 -21.76 -1.25 -12.69
C GLU A 4 -20.33 -0.70 -12.75
N PRO A 5 -19.40 -1.38 -13.46
CA PRO A 5 -18.04 -0.89 -13.62
C PRO A 5 -18.03 0.47 -14.33
N PHE A 6 -17.02 1.28 -14.02
CA PHE A 6 -16.75 2.47 -14.82
C PHE A 6 -16.39 2.08 -16.26
N GLY A 7 -16.92 2.76 -17.27
CA GLY A 7 -16.80 2.34 -18.69
C GLY A 7 -15.38 2.37 -19.30
N LYS A 8 -14.33 2.56 -18.50
CA LYS A 8 -12.91 2.48 -18.90
C LYS A 8 -12.05 2.07 -17.70
N PRO A 9 -10.84 1.53 -17.90
CA PRO A 9 -9.98 1.16 -16.77
C PRO A 9 -9.71 2.38 -15.88
N ARG A 10 -9.87 2.23 -14.57
CA ARG A 10 -9.71 3.32 -13.60
C ARG A 10 -9.01 2.83 -12.35
N LEU A 11 -7.90 3.49 -12.03
CA LEU A 11 -7.11 3.20 -10.83
C LEU A 11 -7.82 3.69 -9.58
N MET A 12 -7.98 2.76 -8.64
CA MET A 12 -8.41 2.98 -7.28
C MET A 12 -7.32 2.48 -6.31
N VAL A 13 -7.05 3.25 -5.26
CA VAL A 13 -6.07 2.90 -4.22
C VAL A 13 -6.70 3.09 -2.84
N SER A 14 -6.58 2.10 -1.97
CA SER A 14 -7.10 2.14 -0.59
C SER A 14 -6.16 1.42 0.36
N ARG A 15 -6.32 1.63 1.66
CA ARG A 15 -5.77 0.70 2.66
C ARG A 15 -6.83 -0.35 2.97
N THR A 16 -6.40 -1.54 3.36
CA THR A 16 -7.33 -2.58 3.83
C THR A 16 -8.02 -2.25 5.16
N ASP A 17 -7.48 -1.30 5.93
CA ASP A 17 -7.90 -0.93 7.28
C ASP A 17 -8.41 0.53 7.37
N ASP A 18 -8.68 1.16 6.23
CA ASP A 18 -9.20 2.53 6.13
C ASP A 18 -10.36 2.56 5.12
N ASP A 19 -11.43 3.29 5.42
CA ASP A 19 -12.56 3.48 4.51
C ASP A 19 -12.23 4.49 3.39
N ARG A 20 -11.09 5.18 3.47
CA ARG A 20 -10.68 6.17 2.48
C ARG A 20 -10.22 5.50 1.18
N ILE A 21 -10.88 5.90 0.10
CA ILE A 21 -10.57 5.47 -1.28
C ILE A 21 -9.99 6.66 -2.05
N LEU A 22 -8.86 6.44 -2.72
CA LEU A 22 -8.21 7.39 -3.61
C LEU A 22 -8.46 6.96 -5.06
N VAL A 23 -8.89 7.88 -5.90
CA VAL A 23 -9.12 7.62 -7.32
C VAL A 23 -8.38 8.62 -8.18
N LYS A 24 -7.89 8.18 -9.35
CA LYS A 24 -7.27 9.09 -10.31
C LYS A 24 -8.33 10.00 -10.95
N ASN A 25 -8.53 11.17 -10.36
CA ASN A 25 -9.38 12.23 -10.91
C ASN A 25 -8.58 13.19 -11.81
N TYR A 26 -9.27 13.92 -12.69
CA TYR A 26 -8.67 15.02 -13.43
C TYR A 26 -8.35 16.16 -12.44
N GLY A 27 -7.07 16.36 -12.11
CA GLY A 27 -6.65 17.39 -11.15
C GLY A 27 -5.39 17.03 -10.37
N VAL A 28 -5.32 17.51 -9.14
CA VAL A 28 -4.22 17.20 -8.20
C VAL A 28 -4.31 15.73 -7.80
N CYS A 29 -3.19 15.01 -7.87
CA CYS A 29 -3.13 13.64 -7.38
C CYS A 29 -3.49 13.59 -5.89
N GLU A 30 -4.38 12.67 -5.52
CA GLU A 30 -4.66 12.41 -4.12
C GLU A 30 -3.46 11.76 -3.43
N SER A 31 -3.28 12.04 -2.14
CA SER A 31 -2.23 11.45 -1.32
C SER A 31 -2.79 10.74 -0.09
N LEU A 32 -2.14 9.64 0.26
CA LEU A 32 -2.38 8.85 1.47
C LEU A 32 -1.12 8.95 2.35
N GLU A 33 -1.29 9.36 3.60
CA GLU A 33 -0.20 9.40 4.57
C GLU A 33 -0.22 8.13 5.42
N ILE A 34 0.94 7.47 5.54
CA ILE A 34 1.10 6.22 6.28
C ILE A 34 2.03 6.49 7.46
N ARG A 35 1.46 6.56 8.67
CA ARG A 35 2.18 6.86 9.92
C ARG A 35 2.50 5.62 10.75
N ASP A 36 2.07 4.45 10.30
CA ASP A 36 2.12 3.19 11.04
C ASP A 36 3.53 2.84 11.48
N PHE A 37 4.52 3.11 10.61
CA PHE A 37 5.94 2.85 10.86
C PHE A 37 6.57 3.78 11.92
N LEU A 38 5.84 4.79 12.40
CA LEU A 38 6.28 5.62 13.53
C LEU A 38 6.04 4.96 14.89
N TYR A 39 5.25 3.89 14.93
CA TYR A 39 4.88 3.19 16.17
C TYR A 39 5.46 1.78 16.19
N ALA A 40 5.91 1.34 17.37
CA ALA A 40 6.48 0.01 17.55
C ALA A 40 5.46 -1.10 17.26
N GLY A 41 5.93 -2.21 16.68
CA GLY A 41 5.11 -3.39 16.39
C GLY A 41 4.51 -3.41 14.98
N ASN A 42 4.40 -2.27 14.31
CA ASN A 42 3.91 -2.20 12.93
C ASN A 42 5.02 -2.52 11.94
N ARG A 43 4.89 -3.65 11.23
CA ARG A 43 5.88 -4.12 10.26
C ARG A 43 5.39 -4.07 8.82
N GLU A 44 4.09 -4.00 8.61
CA GLU A 44 3.47 -4.12 7.30
C GLU A 44 2.25 -3.20 7.22
N VAL A 45 2.09 -2.55 6.07
CA VAL A 45 0.86 -1.87 5.67
C VAL A 45 0.44 -2.43 4.32
N ILE A 46 -0.84 -2.79 4.21
CA ILE A 46 -1.42 -3.39 3.01
C ILE A 46 -2.21 -2.32 2.26
N ILE A 47 -1.77 -2.07 1.03
CA ILE A 47 -2.42 -1.16 0.09
C ILE A 47 -3.11 -2.01 -0.98
N GLU A 48 -4.36 -1.73 -1.23
CA GLU A 48 -5.12 -2.31 -2.33
C GLU A 48 -4.99 -1.41 -3.55
N VAL A 49 -4.65 -2.03 -4.69
CA VAL A 49 -4.61 -1.38 -6.00
C VAL A 49 -5.66 -2.06 -6.85
N ALA A 50 -6.75 -1.36 -7.14
CA ALA A 50 -7.91 -1.93 -7.80
C ALA A 50 -8.24 -1.21 -9.10
N ASN A 51 -8.96 -1.93 -9.96
CA ASN A 51 -9.62 -1.41 -11.13
C ASN A 51 -11.13 -1.51 -10.93
N ASP A 52 -11.79 -0.36 -10.71
CA ASP A 52 -13.25 -0.30 -10.59
C ASP A 52 -13.95 0.00 -11.94
N GLY A 53 -13.20 -0.11 -13.03
CA GLY A 53 -13.68 0.03 -14.40
C GLY A 53 -13.50 -1.20 -15.27
N GLU A 54 -13.95 -1.11 -16.51
CA GLU A 54 -13.81 -2.19 -17.49
C GLU A 54 -12.37 -2.30 -18.04
N GLY A 55 -11.90 -3.52 -18.28
CA GLY A 55 -10.58 -3.78 -18.88
C GLY A 55 -9.48 -4.04 -17.85
N SER A 56 -8.24 -3.67 -18.18
CA SER A 56 -7.08 -3.75 -17.30
C SER A 56 -6.12 -2.58 -17.58
N PHE A 57 -5.19 -2.32 -16.65
CA PHE A 57 -4.11 -1.36 -16.85
C PHE A 57 -2.79 -1.87 -16.26
N LEU A 58 -1.67 -1.45 -16.84
CA LEU A 58 -0.35 -1.62 -16.22
C LEU A 58 -0.18 -0.57 -15.12
N CYS A 59 0.04 -1.03 -13.89
CA CYS A 59 0.43 -0.19 -12.77
C CYS A 59 1.94 -0.26 -12.59
N GLU A 60 2.57 0.89 -12.46
CA GLU A 60 3.99 1.04 -12.13
C GLU A 60 4.11 1.78 -10.80
N ILE A 61 5.00 1.30 -9.94
CA ILE A 61 5.24 1.86 -8.62
C ILE A 61 6.68 2.34 -8.56
N GLU A 62 6.80 3.64 -8.38
CA GLU A 62 8.08 4.31 -8.19
C GLU A 62 8.28 4.62 -6.71
N ALA A 63 9.47 4.32 -6.22
CA ALA A 63 9.88 4.63 -4.86
C ALA A 63 11.34 5.08 -4.87
N GLU A 64 11.65 6.10 -4.09
CA GLU A 64 13.04 6.44 -3.82
C GLU A 64 13.72 5.30 -3.06
N PRO A 65 14.96 4.91 -3.42
CA PRO A 65 15.67 3.85 -2.73
C PRO A 65 15.76 4.12 -1.22
N CYS A 66 15.15 3.22 -0.45
CA CYS A 66 15.06 3.33 1.00
C CYS A 66 15.57 2.05 1.66
N LYS A 67 16.42 2.17 2.68
CA LYS A 67 16.96 1.00 3.41
C LYS A 67 15.95 0.38 4.37
N TRP A 68 15.03 1.19 4.89
CA TRP A 68 14.11 0.78 5.95
C TRP A 68 12.72 0.40 5.43
N LEU A 69 12.41 0.69 4.16
CA LEU A 69 11.11 0.42 3.54
C LEU A 69 11.28 -0.44 2.30
N LYS A 70 10.60 -1.58 2.25
CA LYS A 70 10.52 -2.45 1.08
C LYS A 70 9.11 -2.44 0.51
N LEU A 71 9.00 -2.38 -0.81
CA LEU A 71 7.77 -2.56 -1.56
C LEU A 71 7.82 -3.94 -2.23
N GLU A 72 6.75 -4.74 -2.12
CA GLU A 72 6.73 -6.09 -2.70
C GLU A 72 6.39 -6.16 -4.20
N MET A 73 5.99 -5.03 -4.80
CA MET A 73 5.74 -4.93 -6.23
C MET A 73 6.28 -3.61 -6.77
N SER A 74 6.86 -3.67 -7.97
CA SER A 74 7.30 -2.50 -8.76
C SER A 74 6.43 -2.27 -9.99
N SER A 75 5.83 -3.32 -10.54
CA SER A 75 4.86 -3.22 -11.62
C SER A 75 3.94 -4.44 -11.63
N ARG A 76 2.68 -4.25 -12.03
CA ARG A 76 1.70 -5.31 -12.21
C ARG A 76 0.56 -4.89 -13.14
N GLU A 77 0.06 -5.82 -13.94
CA GLU A 77 -1.22 -5.62 -14.63
C GLU A 77 -2.37 -5.80 -13.64
N VAL A 78 -3.24 -4.79 -13.53
CA VAL A 78 -4.38 -4.78 -12.62
C VAL A 78 -5.66 -4.89 -13.44
N LYS A 79 -6.38 -5.98 -13.23
CA LYS A 79 -7.71 -6.21 -13.83
C LYS A 79 -8.84 -6.00 -12.83
N ASP A 80 -8.69 -6.55 -11.64
CA ASP A 80 -9.70 -6.51 -10.57
C ASP A 80 -9.12 -5.84 -9.32
N GLN A 81 -8.32 -6.57 -8.54
CA GLN A 81 -7.64 -6.05 -7.35
C GLN A 81 -6.29 -6.75 -7.14
N GLU A 82 -5.29 -5.97 -6.81
CA GLU A 82 -3.94 -6.40 -6.46
C GLU A 82 -3.51 -5.81 -5.11
N ILE A 83 -2.53 -6.45 -4.49
CA ILE A 83 -2.03 -6.05 -3.17
C ILE A 83 -0.59 -5.56 -3.27
N LEU A 84 -0.39 -4.31 -2.84
CA LEU A 84 0.91 -3.72 -2.57
C LEU A 84 1.20 -3.78 -1.07
N LYS A 85 2.23 -4.52 -0.69
CA LYS A 85 2.72 -4.56 0.69
C LYS A 85 3.88 -3.58 0.87
N LEU A 86 3.73 -2.70 1.85
CA LEU A 86 4.78 -1.82 2.34
C LEU A 86 5.34 -2.41 3.63
N ILE A 87 6.62 -2.78 3.63
CA ILE A 87 7.24 -3.55 4.70
C ILE A 87 8.35 -2.72 5.35
N CYS A 88 8.28 -2.58 6.67
CA CYS A 88 9.36 -2.02 7.47
C CYS A 88 10.45 -3.07 7.69
N CYS A 89 11.64 -2.78 7.17
CA CYS A 89 12.83 -3.64 7.24
C CYS A 89 13.78 -3.25 8.38
N LEU A 90 13.40 -2.32 9.26
CA LEU A 90 14.21 -2.01 10.44
C LEU A 90 14.45 -3.31 11.22
N GLY A 91 15.73 -3.63 11.41
CA GLY A 91 16.16 -4.89 12.00
C GLY A 91 15.46 -5.16 13.33
N SER A 92 15.33 -6.44 13.66
CA SER A 92 14.92 -6.96 14.96
C SER A 92 15.92 -6.62 16.08
N SER A 93 16.39 -5.37 16.16
CA SER A 93 17.20 -4.87 17.27
C SER A 93 16.25 -4.43 18.37
N GLY A 94 15.80 -5.38 19.17
CA GLY A 94 14.92 -5.07 20.31
C GLY A 94 14.32 -6.26 21.05
N GLU A 95 14.90 -7.47 20.99
CA GLU A 95 14.76 -8.37 22.14
C GLU A 95 15.60 -7.76 23.26
N LEU A 96 14.94 -7.12 24.20
CA LEU A 96 15.50 -6.76 25.50
C LEU A 96 16.06 -8.04 26.11
N SER A 97 17.38 -8.21 26.01
CA SER A 97 18.10 -9.09 26.91
C SER A 97 17.80 -8.60 28.32
N GLY A 98 16.89 -9.30 29.00
CA GLY A 98 16.61 -9.13 30.41
C GLY A 98 17.93 -9.30 31.16
N GLY A 99 18.57 -8.18 31.46
CA GLY A 99 19.75 -8.12 32.28
C GLY A 99 19.42 -8.70 33.65
N LYS A 100 20.04 -9.83 33.98
CA LYS A 100 20.17 -10.27 35.37
C LYS A 100 20.68 -9.10 36.20
N SER A 101 19.91 -8.74 37.22
CA SER A 101 20.32 -7.83 38.29
C SER A 101 19.88 -8.44 39.61
N GLY A 102 20.85 -8.68 40.50
CA GLY A 102 20.63 -9.07 41.91
C GLY A 102 20.77 -10.55 42.18
#